data_AF-A0A9X5U2K7-F1
#
_entry.id   AF-A0A9X5U2K7-F1
#
_cell.length_a   1.000
_cell.length_b   1.000
_cell.length_c   1.000
_cell.angle_alpha   90.00
_cell.angle_beta   90.00
_cell.angle_gamma   90.00
#
_symmetry.space_group_name_H-M   'P 1'
#
loop_
_entity.id
_entity.type
_entity.pdbx_description
1 polymer ?
#
loop_
_entity_poly.entity_id
_entity_poly.type
_entity_poly.pdbx_seq_one_letter_code
_entity_poly.pdbx_strand_id
1 'polypeptide(L)'
;MSQRSFTSRAARPVLILGVSAAILSLGLSACSKQKSGSPNPSQGTPAPASSAAAPPASATAEGTPAPASPTSATAEPITRPRAGDCYQFPATDNSDDLTIVSCNQPHDAETFHAFEFRGDQFPTDDELNQASDEICGLMFEYYVGKPVADSTLDYEWVGPDQELWAQGDHIVECYAFAKDDSKLNRSIWNSNM
;
A
#
# COMPACT_ATOMS: atom_id res chain seq x y z
N MET A 1 38.14 26.89 8.41
CA MET A 1 37.11 27.72 7.75
C MET A 1 37.24 27.52 6.25
N SER A 2 36.52 26.55 5.69
CA SER A 2 36.53 26.28 4.25
C SER A 2 35.20 26.79 3.69
N GLN A 3 35.27 27.85 2.89
CA GLN A 3 34.11 28.54 2.35
C GLN A 3 33.39 27.65 1.34
N ARG A 4 32.09 27.47 1.57
CA ARG A 4 31.16 26.83 0.65
C ARG A 4 31.01 27.71 -0.59
N SER A 5 31.52 27.26 -1.72
CA SER A 5 31.22 27.86 -3.03
C SER A 5 29.79 27.52 -3.41
N PHE A 6 28.89 28.48 -3.19
CA PHE A 6 27.56 28.49 -3.77
C PHE A 6 27.67 28.87 -5.25
N THR A 7 27.51 27.91 -6.16
CA THR A 7 27.36 28.19 -7.59
C THR A 7 25.91 28.02 -8.01
N SER A 8 25.24 29.18 -8.07
CA SER A 8 24.22 29.63 -9.02
C SER A 8 23.26 28.60 -9.63
N ARG A 9 21.98 28.70 -9.23
CA ARG A 9 20.81 28.22 -9.97
C ARG A 9 20.86 28.71 -11.42
N ALA A 10 20.93 27.80 -12.38
CA ALA A 10 20.64 28.09 -13.76
C ALA A 10 19.12 28.25 -13.92
N ALA A 11 18.67 29.48 -14.21
CA ALA A 11 17.29 29.78 -14.56
C ALA A 11 16.97 29.16 -15.94
N ARG A 12 15.94 28.30 -16.00
CA ARG A 12 15.40 27.78 -17.26
C ARG A 12 14.45 28.80 -17.89
N PRO A 13 14.52 29.03 -19.22
CA PRO A 13 13.64 29.98 -19.89
C PRO A 13 12.23 29.40 -20.04
N VAL A 14 11.23 30.18 -19.62
CA VAL A 14 9.80 29.91 -19.83
C VAL A 14 9.45 30.33 -21.25
N LEU A 15 9.15 29.35 -22.11
CA LEU A 15 8.54 29.61 -23.43
C LEU A 15 7.02 29.54 -23.29
N ILE A 16 6.37 30.70 -23.30
CA ILE A 16 4.92 30.86 -23.39
C ILE A 16 4.55 30.86 -24.87
N LEU A 17 3.91 29.79 -25.35
CA LEU A 17 3.15 29.81 -26.59
C LEU A 17 1.66 29.75 -26.24
N GLY A 18 1.03 30.92 -26.24
CA GLY A 18 -0.42 31.03 -26.19
C GLY A 18 -1.03 30.64 -27.53
N VAL A 19 -2.06 29.78 -27.49
CA VAL A 19 -3.00 29.60 -28.61
C VAL A 19 -4.41 29.41 -28.07
N SER A 20 -5.19 30.47 -28.25
CA SER A 20 -6.60 30.54 -28.66
C SER A 20 -7.66 29.68 -27.99
N ALA A 21 -8.58 30.37 -27.32
CA ALA A 21 -9.93 29.93 -27.00
C ALA A 21 -10.80 29.79 -28.27
N ALA A 22 -11.57 28.71 -28.35
CA ALA A 22 -12.86 28.67 -29.03
C ALA A 22 -13.77 27.62 -28.38
N ILE A 23 -14.90 28.11 -27.87
CA ILE A 23 -16.02 27.41 -27.23
C ILE A 23 -16.79 26.63 -28.30
N LEU A 24 -17.42 25.48 -27.99
CA LEU A 24 -18.82 25.18 -28.39
C LEU A 24 -19.31 23.81 -27.87
N SER A 25 -20.42 23.87 -27.11
CA SER A 25 -21.59 22.98 -27.20
C SER A 25 -21.72 21.73 -26.31
N LEU A 26 -22.54 21.95 -25.26
CA LEU A 26 -23.66 21.15 -24.75
C LEU A 26 -23.80 19.67 -25.18
N GLY A 27 -23.86 18.81 -24.17
CA GLY A 27 -24.40 17.46 -24.27
C GLY A 27 -24.92 16.92 -22.94
N LEU A 28 -25.92 17.57 -22.34
CA LEU A 28 -26.74 16.95 -21.29
C LEU A 28 -27.63 15.88 -21.94
N SER A 29 -27.26 14.61 -21.84
CA SER A 29 -28.20 13.50 -22.05
C SER A 29 -28.56 12.89 -20.70
N ALA A 30 -29.64 13.41 -20.12
CA ALA A 30 -30.39 12.73 -19.10
C ALA A 30 -31.25 11.65 -19.78
N CYS A 31 -31.04 10.39 -19.41
CA CYS A 31 -32.01 9.32 -19.62
C CYS A 31 -32.26 8.62 -18.28
N SER A 32 -33.20 9.17 -17.51
CA SER A 32 -33.83 8.47 -16.41
C SER A 32 -34.68 7.33 -16.96
N LYS A 33 -34.30 6.07 -16.71
CA LYS A 33 -35.25 4.95 -16.66
C LYS A 33 -34.98 4.08 -15.44
N GLN A 34 -35.71 4.46 -14.40
CA GLN A 34 -36.18 3.66 -13.28
C GLN A 34 -36.71 2.32 -13.80
N LYS A 35 -36.12 1.20 -13.36
CA LYS A 35 -36.75 -0.11 -13.48
C LYS A 35 -36.83 -0.73 -12.10
N SER A 36 -37.99 -0.53 -11.47
CA SER A 36 -38.46 -1.34 -10.36
C SER A 36 -38.38 -2.82 -10.72
N GLY A 37 -37.82 -3.60 -9.81
CA GLY A 37 -37.73 -5.04 -9.94
C GLY A 37 -37.26 -5.67 -8.64
N SER A 38 -38.05 -5.54 -7.58
CA SER A 38 -38.00 -6.51 -6.47
C SER A 38 -38.96 -7.65 -6.77
N PRO A 39 -38.49 -8.90 -6.69
CA PRO A 39 -39.33 -9.97 -6.20
C PRO A 39 -38.72 -10.62 -4.95
N ASN A 40 -39.48 -10.48 -3.86
CA ASN A 40 -39.84 -11.43 -2.81
C ASN A 40 -38.77 -12.33 -2.15
N PRO A 41 -38.76 -12.42 -0.80
CA PRO A 41 -37.90 -13.33 -0.05
C PRO A 41 -38.54 -14.71 0.01
N SER A 42 -37.82 -15.74 -0.44
CA SER A 42 -38.16 -17.12 -0.09
C SER A 42 -37.38 -17.51 1.17
N GLN A 43 -38.10 -17.54 2.29
CA GLN A 43 -37.71 -18.29 3.47
C GLN A 43 -37.83 -19.79 3.19
N GLY A 44 -36.89 -20.58 3.72
CA GLY A 44 -36.93 -22.04 3.69
C GLY A 44 -35.67 -22.67 4.29
N THR A 45 -35.63 -22.63 5.63
CA THR A 45 -35.11 -23.53 6.70
C THR A 45 -34.41 -24.88 6.33
N PRO A 46 -33.76 -25.60 7.27
CA PRO A 46 -32.39 -26.11 7.16
C PRO A 46 -32.28 -27.64 6.97
N ALA A 47 -31.04 -28.10 6.84
CA ALA A 47 -30.51 -29.47 6.76
C ALA A 47 -30.90 -30.42 7.93
N PRO A 48 -30.32 -31.63 8.09
CA PRO A 48 -29.88 -32.68 7.15
C PRO A 48 -30.46 -34.07 7.52
N ALA A 49 -30.30 -35.09 6.66
CA ALA A 49 -30.15 -36.48 7.10
C ALA A 49 -29.65 -37.34 5.93
N SER A 50 -28.43 -37.87 6.04
CA SER A 50 -28.10 -39.08 5.31
C SER A 50 -27.29 -39.99 6.22
N SER A 51 -27.91 -41.13 6.50
CA SER A 51 -27.43 -42.24 7.30
C SER A 51 -26.98 -43.33 6.33
N ALA A 52 -25.77 -43.85 6.50
CA ALA A 52 -25.33 -45.18 6.07
C ALA A 52 -23.90 -45.39 6.60
N ALA A 53 -23.70 -46.20 7.64
CA ALA A 53 -23.49 -47.66 7.58
C ALA A 53 -22.08 -48.05 7.09
N ALA A 54 -21.24 -48.46 8.03
CA ALA A 54 -20.10 -49.38 7.85
C ALA A 54 -20.62 -50.81 7.48
N PRO A 55 -19.80 -51.86 7.16
CA PRO A 55 -18.37 -52.13 7.42
C PRO A 55 -17.69 -52.95 6.26
N PRO A 56 -16.75 -53.92 6.44
CA PRO A 56 -15.59 -54.11 7.35
C PRO A 56 -14.22 -54.38 6.63
N ALA A 57 -13.15 -54.29 7.44
CA ALA A 57 -11.86 -55.02 7.48
C ALA A 57 -11.19 -55.58 6.20
N SER A 58 -9.93 -55.19 5.96
CA SER A 58 -8.82 -56.15 5.72
C SER A 58 -7.42 -55.52 5.71
N ALA A 59 -6.47 -56.37 6.12
CA ALA A 59 -5.05 -56.40 5.81
C ALA A 59 -4.07 -55.44 6.55
N THR A 60 -3.31 -56.06 7.44
CA THR A 60 -1.92 -55.77 7.80
C THR A 60 -1.03 -55.46 6.58
N ALA A 61 -0.28 -54.35 6.63
CA ALA A 61 0.96 -54.20 5.89
C ALA A 61 1.93 -53.31 6.69
N GLU A 62 3.06 -53.92 7.01
CA GLU A 62 4.26 -53.37 7.60
C GLU A 62 5.04 -52.60 6.51
N GLY A 63 5.56 -51.41 6.82
CA GLY A 63 6.60 -50.78 6.01
C GLY A 63 6.50 -49.27 5.79
N THR A 64 7.63 -48.61 6.06
CA THR A 64 8.08 -47.26 5.65
C THR A 64 8.01 -46.20 6.75
N PRO A 65 9.16 -45.72 7.27
CA PRO A 65 9.16 -44.51 8.07
C PRO A 65 8.70 -43.35 7.18
N ALA A 66 7.70 -42.60 7.66
CA ALA A 66 7.22 -41.40 7.00
C ALA A 66 8.41 -40.48 6.67
N PRO A 67 8.45 -39.83 5.49
CA PRO A 67 9.39 -38.76 5.27
C PRO A 67 9.13 -37.72 6.37
N ALA A 68 10.17 -37.36 7.11
CA ALA A 68 10.12 -36.20 7.98
C ALA A 68 9.65 -35.04 7.10
N SER A 69 8.43 -34.55 7.37
CA SER A 69 7.99 -33.28 6.82
C SER A 69 9.08 -32.27 7.11
N PRO A 70 9.56 -31.49 6.14
CA PRO A 70 10.40 -30.37 6.48
C PRO A 70 9.58 -29.52 7.44
N THR A 71 10.07 -29.37 8.67
CA THR A 71 9.62 -28.31 9.57
C THR A 71 9.85 -27.03 8.78
N SER A 72 8.79 -26.52 8.15
CA SER A 72 8.76 -25.14 7.69
C SER A 72 9.10 -24.32 8.92
N ALA A 73 10.31 -23.77 8.93
CA ALA A 73 10.65 -22.69 9.84
C ALA A 73 9.52 -21.67 9.67
N THR A 74 8.69 -21.53 10.70
CA THR A 74 7.63 -20.55 10.69
C THR A 74 8.37 -19.22 10.86
N ALA A 75 8.63 -18.54 9.74
CA ALA A 75 9.09 -17.17 9.78
C ALA A 75 8.06 -16.37 10.59
N GLU A 76 8.52 -15.59 11.56
CA GLU A 76 7.66 -14.68 12.29
C GLU A 76 6.98 -13.74 11.28
N PRO A 77 5.67 -13.48 11.40
CA PRO A 77 4.96 -12.62 10.46
C PRO A 77 5.51 -11.20 10.54
N ILE A 78 6.02 -10.69 9.41
CA ILE A 78 6.50 -9.31 9.31
C ILE A 78 5.30 -8.38 9.52
N THR A 79 5.36 -7.58 10.58
CA THR A 79 4.29 -6.65 10.94
C THR A 79 4.46 -5.37 10.14
N ARG A 80 3.46 -5.04 9.33
CA ARG A 80 3.44 -3.83 8.49
C ARG A 80 2.20 -2.98 8.73
N PRO A 81 2.33 -1.64 8.73
CA PRO A 81 1.21 -0.74 8.61
C PRO A 81 0.46 -1.01 7.30
N ARG A 82 -0.86 -0.87 7.35
CA ARG A 82 -1.73 -0.92 6.17
C ARG A 82 -2.01 0.49 5.70
N ALA A 83 -2.47 0.62 4.46
CA ALA A 83 -2.99 1.90 3.99
C ALA A 83 -4.10 2.42 4.95
N GLY A 84 -3.96 3.64 5.44
CA GLY A 84 -4.81 4.26 6.46
C GLY A 84 -4.32 4.10 7.90
N ASP A 85 -3.29 3.29 8.16
CA ASP A 85 -2.69 3.19 9.48
C ASP A 85 -1.76 4.38 9.73
N CYS A 86 -1.99 5.05 10.85
CA CYS A 86 -1.17 6.14 11.36
C CYS A 86 -0.25 5.63 12.45
N TYR A 87 1.00 6.10 12.51
CA TYR A 87 1.97 5.55 13.44
C TYR A 87 3.03 6.57 13.88
N GLN A 88 3.69 6.23 14.98
CA GLN A 88 4.90 6.90 15.44
C GLN A 88 6.11 6.13 14.93
N PHE A 89 7.14 6.87 14.53
CA PHE A 89 8.44 6.30 14.32
C PHE A 89 9.07 5.90 15.66
N PRO A 90 9.94 4.87 15.67
CA PRO A 90 10.70 4.51 16.84
C PRO A 90 11.55 5.70 17.32
N ALA A 91 11.63 5.89 18.63
CA ALA A 91 12.38 7.00 19.23
C ALA A 91 13.90 6.87 19.07
N THR A 92 14.38 5.67 18.72
CA THR A 92 15.78 5.36 18.46
C THR A 92 15.88 4.54 17.19
N ASP A 93 16.93 4.75 16.42
CA ASP A 93 17.29 4.02 15.20
C ASP A 93 17.51 2.51 15.37
N ASN A 94 17.60 2.01 16.61
CA ASN A 94 17.83 0.59 16.94
C ASN A 94 16.54 -0.22 17.20
N SER A 95 15.38 0.31 16.84
CA SER A 95 14.09 -0.37 17.04
C SER A 95 13.32 -0.37 15.74
N ASP A 96 13.02 -1.54 15.21
CA ASP A 96 12.19 -1.68 13.99
C ASP A 96 10.69 -1.57 14.30
N ASP A 97 10.33 -1.53 15.59
CA ASP A 97 8.95 -1.46 16.03
C ASP A 97 8.37 -0.04 15.92
N LEU A 98 7.68 0.21 14.82
CA LEU A 98 6.72 1.31 14.72
C LEU A 98 5.51 1.06 15.63
N THR A 99 4.89 2.14 16.10
CA THR A 99 3.69 2.05 16.95
C THR A 99 2.48 2.61 16.22
N ILE A 100 1.51 1.75 15.89
CA ILE A 100 0.22 2.19 15.33
C ILE A 100 -0.57 2.98 16.38
N VAL A 101 -1.08 4.14 15.97
CA VAL A 101 -1.89 5.05 16.80
C VAL A 101 -3.14 5.50 16.04
N SER A 102 -4.10 6.09 16.74
CA SER A 102 -5.24 6.72 16.08
C SER A 102 -4.78 7.93 15.27
N CYS A 103 -5.23 8.04 14.02
CA CYS A 103 -4.92 9.20 13.17
C CYS A 103 -5.40 10.54 13.73
N ASN A 104 -6.37 10.54 14.67
CA ASN A 104 -6.81 11.77 15.34
C ASN A 104 -5.93 12.17 16.55
N GLN A 105 -4.84 11.43 16.79
CA GLN A 105 -3.80 11.77 17.74
C GLN A 105 -2.56 12.25 16.98
N PRO A 106 -1.66 13.03 17.63
CA PRO A 106 -0.37 13.36 17.04
C PRO A 106 0.38 12.10 16.59
N HIS A 107 0.76 12.02 15.32
CA HIS A 107 1.51 10.91 14.74
C HIS A 107 2.54 11.41 13.72
N ASP A 108 3.50 10.55 13.37
CA ASP A 108 4.58 10.90 12.45
C ASP A 108 4.19 10.70 11.00
N ALA A 109 3.57 9.56 10.71
CA ALA A 109 3.28 9.16 9.34
C ALA A 109 1.96 8.39 9.23
N GLU A 110 1.42 8.39 8.01
CA GLU A 110 0.33 7.52 7.59
C GLU A 110 0.76 6.75 6.33
N THR A 111 0.63 5.43 6.36
CA THR A 111 0.81 4.60 5.16
C THR A 111 -0.39 4.84 4.25
N PHE A 112 -0.16 5.12 2.97
CA PHE A 112 -1.23 5.40 2.02
C PHE A 112 -1.31 4.38 0.89
N HIS A 113 -0.24 3.61 0.67
CA HIS A 113 -0.21 2.59 -0.35
C HIS A 113 0.79 1.48 -0.03
N ALA A 114 0.55 0.28 -0.55
CA ALA A 114 1.53 -0.79 -0.57
C ALA A 114 1.33 -1.60 -1.86
N PHE A 115 2.42 -2.08 -2.44
CA PHE A 115 2.41 -2.86 -3.67
C PHE A 115 3.51 -3.93 -3.66
N GLU A 116 3.34 -4.95 -4.50
CA GLU A 116 4.32 -6.01 -4.68
C GLU A 116 5.25 -5.67 -5.85
N PHE A 117 6.55 -5.61 -5.58
CA PHE A 117 7.58 -5.44 -6.60
C PHE A 117 7.81 -6.77 -7.33
N ARG A 118 7.49 -6.84 -8.62
CA ARG A 118 7.55 -8.10 -9.36
C ARG A 118 8.96 -8.36 -9.89
N GLY A 119 9.50 -9.55 -9.64
CA GLY A 119 10.73 -10.02 -10.25
C GLY A 119 11.16 -11.37 -9.68
N ASP A 120 12.02 -12.08 -10.41
CA ASP A 120 12.62 -13.33 -9.92
C ASP A 120 13.91 -13.06 -9.12
N GLN A 121 14.54 -11.91 -9.32
CA GLN A 121 15.77 -11.49 -8.66
C GLN A 121 15.55 -10.17 -7.93
N PHE A 122 16.30 -9.96 -6.85
CA PHE A 122 16.30 -8.69 -6.14
C PHE A 122 16.68 -7.56 -7.10
N PRO A 123 15.89 -6.47 -7.19
CA PRO A 123 16.17 -5.37 -8.08
C PRO A 123 17.47 -4.66 -7.70
N THR A 124 18.06 -3.93 -8.65
CA THR A 124 19.07 -2.93 -8.30
C THR A 124 18.44 -1.79 -7.51
N ASP A 125 19.24 -1.07 -6.72
CA ASP A 125 18.75 0.10 -5.97
C ASP A 125 18.08 1.12 -6.91
N ASP A 126 18.67 1.38 -8.08
CA ASP A 126 18.10 2.32 -9.06
C ASP A 126 16.73 1.87 -9.60
N GLU A 127 16.54 0.57 -9.85
CA GLU A 127 15.25 0.02 -10.30
C GLU A 127 14.19 0.11 -9.20
N LEU A 128 14.57 -0.22 -7.96
CA LEU A 128 13.67 -0.15 -6.80
C LEU A 128 13.27 1.30 -6.52
N ASN A 129 14.24 2.22 -6.52
CA ASN A 129 14.01 3.65 -6.31
C ASN A 129 13.10 4.22 -7.39
N GLN A 130 13.40 3.99 -8.66
CA GLN A 130 12.66 4.60 -9.76
C GLN A 130 11.20 4.13 -9.80
N ALA A 131 10.95 2.82 -9.66
CA ALA A 131 9.60 2.30 -9.70
C ALA A 131 8.78 2.70 -8.46
N SER A 132 9.42 2.72 -7.28
CA SER A 132 8.76 3.11 -6.04
C SER A 132 8.41 4.59 -6.04
N ASP A 133 9.30 5.47 -6.50
CA ASP A 133 9.02 6.89 -6.62
C ASP A 133 7.87 7.18 -7.59
N GLU A 134 7.83 6.48 -8.74
CA GLU A 134 6.76 6.62 -9.73
C GLU A 134 5.41 6.20 -9.14
N ILE A 135 5.34 5.00 -8.54
CA ILE A 135 4.09 4.45 -8.01
C ILE A 135 3.63 5.22 -6.78
N CYS A 136 4.51 5.45 -5.80
CA CYS A 136 4.18 6.17 -4.58
C CYS A 136 3.79 7.62 -4.87
N GLY A 137 4.45 8.30 -5.80
CA GLY A 137 4.10 9.67 -6.18
C GLY A 137 2.70 9.78 -6.81
N LEU A 138 2.34 8.85 -7.70
CA LEU A 138 0.99 8.78 -8.28
C LEU A 138 -0.07 8.48 -7.21
N MET A 139 0.22 7.52 -6.33
CA MET A 139 -0.71 7.11 -5.28
C MET A 139 -0.85 8.16 -4.18
N PHE A 140 0.19 8.96 -3.91
CA PHE A 140 0.14 10.10 -3.01
C PHE A 140 -0.90 11.11 -3.50
N GLU A 141 -0.82 11.53 -4.76
CA GLU A 141 -1.75 12.52 -5.31
C GLU A 141 -3.20 12.02 -5.25
N TYR A 142 -3.41 10.73 -5.56
CA TYR A 142 -4.71 10.09 -5.44
C TYR A 142 -5.24 10.07 -4.00
N TYR A 143 -4.40 9.72 -3.03
CA TYR A 143 -4.80 9.51 -1.64
C TYR A 143 -4.99 10.84 -0.88
N VAL A 144 -4.09 11.79 -1.08
CA VAL A 144 -4.10 13.11 -0.40
C VAL A 144 -5.05 14.08 -1.09
N GLY A 145 -5.22 13.95 -2.41
CA GLY A 145 -6.01 14.85 -3.25
C GLY A 145 -5.23 16.08 -3.76
N LYS A 146 -3.91 16.04 -3.67
CA LYS A 146 -3.00 17.12 -4.12
C LYS A 146 -1.64 16.54 -4.53
N PRO A 147 -0.98 17.03 -5.61
CA PRO A 147 0.38 16.62 -5.93
C PRO A 147 1.38 17.04 -4.86
N VAL A 148 2.44 16.23 -4.67
CA VAL A 148 3.48 16.46 -3.65
C VAL A 148 4.13 17.85 -3.77
N ALA A 149 4.29 18.37 -4.98
CA ALA A 149 4.91 19.68 -5.22
C ALA A 149 4.14 20.85 -4.58
N ASP A 150 2.82 20.71 -4.43
CA ASP A 150 1.94 21.74 -3.86
C ASP A 150 1.52 21.42 -2.41
N SER A 151 1.93 20.27 -1.88
CA SER A 151 1.52 19.76 -0.56
C SER A 151 2.45 20.19 0.57
N THR A 152 1.91 20.34 1.78
CA THR A 152 2.69 20.44 3.02
C THR A 152 3.24 19.09 3.48
N LEU A 153 2.83 17.98 2.83
CA LEU A 153 3.32 16.64 3.09
C LEU A 153 4.42 16.27 2.08
N ASP A 154 5.30 15.38 2.51
CA ASP A 154 6.17 14.60 1.63
C ASP A 154 5.84 13.12 1.77
N TYR A 155 6.45 12.29 0.92
CA TYR A 155 6.37 10.85 1.06
C TYR A 155 7.75 10.20 0.97
N GLU A 156 7.83 9.01 1.53
CA GLU A 156 8.95 8.09 1.36
C GLU A 156 8.38 6.68 1.23
N TRP A 157 9.25 5.74 0.89
CA TRP A 157 8.89 4.34 0.78
C TRP A 157 9.90 3.45 1.50
N VAL A 158 9.42 2.32 1.98
CA VAL A 158 10.24 1.24 2.50
C VAL A 158 9.98 0.00 1.67
N GLY A 159 11.05 -0.61 1.17
CA GLY A 159 11.00 -1.81 0.35
C GLY A 159 11.61 -3.01 1.06
N PRO A 160 11.54 -4.20 0.44
CA PRO A 160 12.24 -5.36 0.96
C PRO A 160 13.75 -5.15 0.85
N ASP A 161 14.50 -5.68 1.80
CA ASP A 161 15.92 -5.93 1.61
C ASP A 161 16.14 -7.31 0.97
N GLN A 162 17.41 -7.68 0.76
CA GLN A 162 17.75 -8.96 0.14
C GLN A 162 17.31 -10.18 0.98
N GLU A 163 17.25 -10.04 2.31
CA GLU A 163 16.83 -11.11 3.21
C GLU A 163 15.32 -11.33 3.12
N LEU A 164 14.53 -10.26 3.22
CA LEU A 164 13.07 -10.29 3.04
C LEU A 164 12.68 -10.79 1.65
N TRP A 165 13.40 -10.34 0.62
CA TRP A 165 13.18 -10.80 -0.75
C TRP A 165 13.37 -12.31 -0.91
N ALA A 166 14.43 -12.86 -0.31
CA ALA A 166 14.72 -14.29 -0.34
C ALA A 166 13.66 -15.12 0.41
N GLN A 167 12.94 -14.51 1.35
CA GLN A 167 11.82 -15.11 2.07
C GLN A 167 10.49 -15.01 1.30
N GLY A 168 10.49 -14.38 0.12
CA GLY A 168 9.32 -14.21 -0.73
C GLY A 168 8.51 -12.95 -0.41
N ASP A 169 9.09 -12.03 0.36
CA ASP A 169 8.46 -10.76 0.68
C ASP A 169 8.98 -9.68 -0.27
N HIS A 170 8.14 -9.30 -1.21
CA HIS A 170 8.48 -8.31 -2.24
C HIS A 170 7.66 -7.02 -2.06
N ILE A 171 7.17 -6.74 -0.85
CA ILE A 171 6.27 -5.61 -0.59
C ILE A 171 7.05 -4.31 -0.41
N VAL A 172 6.63 -3.29 -1.17
CA VAL A 172 7.00 -1.89 -0.96
C VAL A 172 5.81 -1.15 -0.34
N GLU A 173 6.09 -0.34 0.68
CA GLU A 173 5.11 0.48 1.38
C GLU A 173 5.42 1.96 1.16
N CYS A 174 4.40 2.74 0.83
CA CYS A 174 4.47 4.18 0.70
C CYS A 174 3.79 4.84 1.89
N TYR A 175 4.49 5.78 2.53
CA TYR A 175 3.97 6.55 3.65
C TYR A 175 4.26 8.02 3.49
N ALA A 176 3.44 8.87 4.11
CA ALA A 176 3.59 10.31 4.03
C ALA A 176 3.61 10.95 5.42
N PHE A 177 4.33 12.05 5.51
CA PHE A 177 4.65 12.79 6.73
C PHE A 177 4.68 14.29 6.45
N ALA A 178 4.68 15.12 7.49
CA ALA A 178 4.76 16.58 7.30
C ALA A 178 6.18 17.01 6.91
N LYS A 179 6.32 17.85 5.87
CA LYS A 179 7.63 18.35 5.38
C LYS A 179 8.42 19.17 6.38
N ASP A 180 7.74 19.73 7.37
CA ASP A 180 8.33 20.56 8.41
C ASP A 180 8.65 19.75 9.69
N ASP A 181 8.61 18.42 9.59
CA ASP A 181 8.82 17.46 10.68
C ASP A 181 7.83 17.61 11.85
N SER A 182 6.72 18.33 11.64
CA SER A 182 5.66 18.43 12.63
C SER A 182 4.80 17.16 12.68
N LYS A 183 4.15 16.94 13.84
CA LYS A 183 3.19 15.82 13.97
C LYS A 183 1.92 16.11 13.18
N LEU A 184 1.47 15.11 12.45
CA LEU A 184 0.12 15.06 11.88
C LEU A 184 -0.90 14.83 13.00
N ASN A 185 -2.07 15.46 12.91
CA ASN A 185 -3.12 15.36 13.93
C ASN A 185 -4.47 14.85 13.38
N ARG A 186 -4.45 14.40 12.14
CA ARG A 186 -5.58 13.84 11.38
C ARG A 186 -5.03 12.96 10.27
N SER A 187 -5.88 12.08 9.73
CA SER A 187 -5.50 11.33 8.54
C SER A 187 -5.26 12.25 7.34
N ILE A 188 -4.33 11.85 6.47
CA ILE A 188 -3.96 12.53 5.23
C ILE A 188 -4.93 12.21 4.08
N TRP A 189 -5.79 11.19 4.23
CA TRP A 189 -6.80 10.82 3.23
C TRP A 189 -7.72 11.99 2.89
N ASN A 190 -7.74 12.38 1.61
CA ASN A 190 -8.50 13.54 1.10
C ASN A 190 -8.32 14.81 1.95
N SER A 191 -7.16 14.96 2.57
CA SER A 191 -6.88 16.09 3.46
C SER A 191 -6.62 17.38 2.68
N ASN A 192 -6.19 17.25 1.41
CA ASN A 192 -5.74 18.34 0.55
C ASN A 192 -4.67 19.22 1.23
N MET A 193 -3.88 18.60 2.13
CA MET A 193 -2.70 19.17 2.77
C MET A 193 -1.60 19.42 1.74
#